data_AF-A0A1Q7BI91-F1
#
_entry.id   AF-A0A1Q7BI91-F1
#
_cell.length_a   1.000
_cell.length_b   1.000
_cell.length_c   1.000
_cell.angle_alpha   90.00
_cell.angle_beta   90.00
_cell.angle_gamma   90.00
#
_symmetry.space_group_name_H-M   'P 1'
#
loop_
_entity.id
_entity.type
_entity.pdbx_description
1 polymer ?
#
loop_
_entity_poly.entity_id
_entity_poly.type
_entity_poly.pdbx_seq_one_letter_code
_entity_poly.pdbx_strand_id
1 'polypeptide(L)' 'MGAVYSPATGRWTATGNMVDFDLDFSAAALLPDGRVPYAGGEQNQCDPTGETCFSVATANAETYTP' A
#
# COMPACT_ATOMS: atom_id res chain seq x y z
N MET A 1 -5.42 -3.78 -4.93
CA MET A 1 -4.63 -4.23 -6.11
C MET A 1 -3.70 -3.09 -6.48
N GLY A 2 -2.38 -3.29 -6.54
CA GLY A 2 -1.45 -2.21 -6.90
C GLY A 2 -1.21 -2.11 -8.41
N ALA A 3 -0.60 -1.00 -8.83
CA ALA A 3 -0.11 -0.82 -10.20
C ALA A 3 1.20 -0.02 -10.18
N VAL A 4 2.18 -0.40 -11.01
CA VAL A 4 3.41 0.38 -11.19
C VAL A 4 3.45 1.05 -12.55
N TYR A 5 3.78 2.34 -12.54
CA TYR A 5 3.92 3.15 -13.73
C TYR A 5 5.32 3.02 -14.32
N SER A 6 5.41 2.73 -15.62
CA SER A 6 6.63 2.75 -16.41
C SER A 6 6.73 4.04 -17.23
N PRO A 7 7.61 4.99 -16.88
CA PRO A 7 7.77 6.24 -17.64
C PRO A 7 8.26 6.00 -19.08
N ALA A 8 9.02 4.93 -19.31
CA ALA A 8 9.56 4.58 -20.62
C ALA A 8 8.48 4.17 -21.64
N THR A 9 7.36 3.64 -21.16
CA THR A 9 6.25 3.17 -22.02
C THR A 9 4.96 3.95 -21.81
N GLY A 10 4.90 4.81 -20.78
CA GLY A 10 3.70 5.55 -20.40
C GLY A 10 2.57 4.63 -19.90
N ARG A 11 2.89 3.44 -19.40
CA ARG A 11 1.90 2.41 -19.05
C ARG A 11 1.94 2.06 -17.57
N TRP A 12 0.77 1.69 -17.06
CA TRP A 12 0.59 1.06 -15.77
C TRP A 12 0.61 -0.47 -15.94
N THR A 13 1.45 -1.15 -15.17
CA THR A 13 1.46 -2.61 -15.07
C THR A 13 0.80 -3.00 -13.76
N ALA A 14 -0.26 -3.80 -13.83
CA ALA A 14 -0.93 -4.32 -12.64
C ALA A 14 0.06 -5.17 -11.82
N THR A 15 0.12 -4.90 -10.53
CA THR A 15 0.89 -5.69 -9.59
C THR A 15 0.00 -6.77 -8.96
N GLY A 16 0.61 -7.77 -8.31
CA GLY A 16 -0.14 -8.75 -7.51
C GLY A 16 -0.98 -8.08 -6.42
N ASN A 17 -1.82 -8.87 -5.73
CA ASN A 17 -2.56 -8.37 -4.59
C ASN A 17 -1.58 -7.95 -3.48
N MET A 18 -1.45 -6.65 -3.27
CA MET A 18 -0.91 -6.08 -2.03
C MET A 18 -1.86 -6.45 -0.89
N VAL A 19 -1.28 -6.89 0.23
CA VAL A 19 -2.06 -7.45 1.35
C VAL A 19 -2.90 -6.35 2.00
N ASP A 20 -2.36 -5.13 2.07
CA ASP A 20 -3.00 -3.97 2.70
C ASP A 20 -2.94 -2.73 1.79
N PHE A 21 -3.56 -2.81 0.61
CA PHE A 21 -3.43 -1.78 -0.43
C PHE A 21 -4.14 -0.44 -0.13
N ASP A 22 -5.01 -0.36 0.88
CA ASP A 22 -5.86 0.81 1.13
C ASP A 22 -5.68 1.36 2.55
N LEU A 23 -4.42 1.52 2.97
CA LEU A 23 -4.09 2.18 4.23
C LEU A 23 -3.89 3.69 4.01
N ASP A 24 -4.65 4.49 4.75
CA ASP A 24 -4.42 5.94 4.83
C ASP A 24 -3.03 6.21 5.41
N PHE A 25 -2.39 7.33 5.06
CA PHE A 25 -1.06 7.70 5.59
C PHE A 25 0.08 6.69 5.38
N SER A 26 -0.06 5.79 4.41
CA SER A 26 0.98 4.85 4.00
C SER A 26 2.14 5.56 3.29
N ALA A 27 3.34 4.97 3.37
CA ALA A 27 4.55 5.49 2.72
C ALA A 27 5.07 4.52 1.65
N ALA A 28 5.47 5.08 0.50
CA ALA A 28 6.12 4.35 -0.58
C ALA A 28 7.39 5.07 -1.03
N ALA A 29 8.44 4.33 -1.38
CA ALA A 29 9.68 4.89 -1.91
C ALA A 29 10.20 4.06 -3.09
N LEU A 30 10.71 4.71 -4.14
CA LEU A 30 11.39 4.01 -5.24
C LEU A 30 12.85 3.77 -4.89
N LEU A 31 13.30 2.52 -4.95
CA LEU A 31 14.69 2.15 -4.77
C LEU A 31 15.47 2.27 -6.09
N PRO A 32 16.81 2.48 -6.03
CA PRO A 32 17.65 2.57 -7.23
C PRO A 32 17.64 1.31 -8.11
N ASP A 33 17.26 0.15 -7.55
CA ASP A 33 17.13 -1.12 -8.26
C ASP A 33 15.74 -1.35 -8.88
N GLY A 34 14.86 -0.35 -8.83
CA GLY A 34 13.53 -0.38 -9.43
C GLY A 34 12.43 -0.99 -8.55
N ARG A 35 12.76 -1.47 -7.34
CA ARG A 35 11.76 -1.95 -6.38
C ARG A 35 11.08 -0.81 -5.64
N VAL A 36 9.87 -1.05 -5.15
CA VAL A 36 9.10 -0.06 -4.39
C VAL A 36 8.65 -0.67 -3.05
N PRO A 37 9.36 -0.45 -1.93
CA PRO A 37 8.81 -0.71 -0.61
C PRO A 37 7.56 0.13 -0.37
N TYR A 38 6.55 -0.51 0.21
CA TYR A 38 5.35 0.08 0.75
C TYR A 38 5.27 -0.28 2.23
N ALA A 39 5.13 0.70 3.11
CA ALA A 39 5.20 0.49 4.55
C ALA A 39 4.21 1.34 5.33
N GLY A 40 3.64 0.69 6.35
CA GLY A 40 2.74 1.27 7.32
C GLY A 40 1.47 1.84 6.70
N GLY A 41 0.85 2.71 7.49
CA GLY A 41 -0.42 3.36 7.19
C GLY A 41 -1.41 3.15 8.32
N GLU A 42 -2.63 3.59 8.11
CA GLU A 42 -3.68 3.67 9.10
C GLU A 42 -4.92 2.97 8.54
N GLN A 43 -5.46 2.05 9.31
CA GLN A 43 -6.74 1.42 9.00
C GLN A 43 -7.79 1.88 10.01
N ASN A 44 -9.01 2.08 9.52
CA ASN A 44 -10.16 2.23 10.38
C ASN A 44 -10.54 0.86 10.95
N GLN A 45 -10.36 0.69 12.26
CA GLN A 45 -10.91 -0.46 12.98
C GLN A 45 -12.21 -0.04 13.65
N CYS A 46 -13.29 -0.67 13.22
CA CYS A 46 -14.59 -0.52 13.83
C CYS A 46 -14.93 -1.76 14.66
N ASP A 47 -15.66 -1.57 15.75
CA ASP A 47 -16.26 -2.68 16.46
C ASP A 47 -17.31 -3.40 15.59
N PRO A 48 -17.71 -4.64 15.91
CA PRO A 48 -18.61 -5.43 15.04
C PRO A 48 -19.99 -4.79 14.81
N THR A 49 -20.39 -3.83 15.65
CA THR A 49 -21.64 -3.06 15.50
C THR A 49 -21.46 -1.83 14.60
N GLY A 50 -20.22 -1.38 14.37
CA GLY A 50 -19.89 -0.20 13.58
C GLY A 50 -20.16 1.13 14.30
N GLU A 51 -20.44 1.10 15.60
CA GLU A 51 -20.77 2.29 16.40
C GLU A 51 -19.52 3.05 16.84
N THR A 52 -18.41 2.34 17.03
CA THR A 52 -17.13 2.95 17.39
C THR A 52 -16.06 2.55 16.40
N CYS A 53 -15.49 3.55 15.72
CA CYS A 53 -14.37 3.39 14.82
C CYS A 53 -13.19 4.21 15.32
N PHE A 54 -12.00 3.63 15.29
CA PHE A 54 -10.77 4.33 15.59
C PHE A 54 -9.70 3.96 14.57
N SER A 55 -8.86 4.95 14.31
CA SER A 55 -7.67 4.85 13.51
C SER A 55 -6.60 4.01 14.19
N VAL A 56 -6.12 2.97 13.51
CA VAL A 56 -5.03 2.13 14.02
C VAL A 56 -3.87 2.18 13.05
N ALA A 57 -2.74 2.64 13.56
CA ALA A 57 -1.48 2.57 12.84
C ALA A 57 -1.08 1.11 12.65
N THR A 58 -0.74 0.78 11.42
CA THR A 58 -0.32 -0.55 11.00
C THR A 58 1.20 -0.62 10.92
N ALA A 59 1.75 -1.81 11.17
CA ALA A 59 3.20 -2.07 11.15
C ALA A 59 3.62 -3.03 10.02
N ASN A 60 2.75 -3.22 9.02
CA ASN A 60 3.07 -4.02 7.83
C ASN A 60 4.04 -3.27 6.92
N ALA A 61 4.91 -4.04 6.28
CA ALA A 61 5.76 -3.55 5.20
C ALA A 61 5.83 -4.64 4.13
N GLU A 62 5.53 -4.28 2.89
CA GLU A 62 5.64 -5.17 1.74
C GLU A 62 6.55 -4.54 0.69
N THR A 63 7.43 -5.37 0.12
CA THR A 63 8.30 -4.91 -0.96
C THR A 63 7.67 -5.27 -2.29
N TYR A 64 7.30 -4.27 -3.07
CA TYR A 64 6.92 -4.52 -4.45
C TYR A 64 8.17 -4.75 -5.30
N THR A 65 8.16 -5.88 -6.02
CA THR A 65 9.18 -6.25 -6.99
C THR A 65 8.50 -6.28 -8.36
N PRO A 66 8.85 -5.37 -9.29
CA PRO A 66 8.27 -5.35 -10.63
C PRO A 66 8.60 -6.55 -11.50
#